data_AF-E7FNS5-F1
#
_entry.id   AF-E7FNS5-F1
#
_cell.length_a   1.000
_cell.length_b   1.000
_cell.length_c   1.000
_cell.angle_alpha   90.00
_cell.angle_beta   90.00
_cell.angle_gamma   90.00
#
_symmetry.space_group_name_H-M   'P 1'
#
loop_
_entity.id
_entity.type
_entity.pdbx_description
1 polymer ?
#
loop_
_entity_poly.entity_id
_entity_poly.type
_entity_poly.pdbx_seq_one_letter_code
_entity_poly.pdbx_strand_id
1 'polypeptide(L)'
;MKKKHFIEVIAAIAIVFVLGGCSMLQSAINDIKGSLVGNDYNIFTYDNYGSKVLETSGRKISITGNPVKTSDYDSDGDVKERYELSSVITITVDGKEIESCGDTCVFVQKGLKPDVNFTKKSIKGSESGALSSYASVARFLNKYKNMFGKSRIVVIKSQLGQPIAAYSGDEVYWKIPKNLPKMTKLMIDGKALYIHRANFQIIDKDLLEK
;
A
#
# COMPACT_ATOMS: atom_id res chain seq x y z
N MET A 1 -37.84 -34.90 10.61
CA MET A 1 -36.38 -35.02 10.37
C MET A 1 -35.84 -34.08 9.28
N LYS A 2 -36.54 -33.84 8.15
CA LYS A 2 -36.02 -33.00 7.04
C LYS A 2 -35.72 -31.52 7.37
N LYS A 3 -36.49 -30.89 8.28
CA LYS A 3 -36.30 -29.47 8.65
C LYS A 3 -35.06 -29.20 9.54
N LYS A 4 -34.67 -30.16 10.41
CA LYS A 4 -33.47 -30.00 11.27
C LYS A 4 -32.19 -30.03 10.45
N HIS A 5 -32.07 -30.97 9.51
CA HIS A 5 -30.93 -31.06 8.60
C HIS A 5 -30.82 -29.87 7.64
N PHE A 6 -31.94 -29.25 7.26
CA PHE A 6 -31.93 -28.03 6.43
C PHE A 6 -31.35 -26.82 7.18
N ILE A 7 -31.69 -26.66 8.47
CA ILE A 7 -31.15 -25.59 9.31
C ILE A 7 -29.66 -25.81 9.59
N GLU A 8 -29.25 -27.06 9.83
CA GLU A 8 -27.83 -27.42 10.00
C GLU A 8 -26.99 -27.10 8.74
N VAL A 9 -27.53 -27.37 7.54
CA VAL A 9 -26.87 -27.05 6.28
C VAL A 9 -26.75 -25.53 6.06
N ILE A 10 -27.79 -24.75 6.37
CA ILE A 10 -27.72 -23.28 6.29
C ILE A 10 -26.70 -22.71 7.28
N ALA A 11 -26.67 -23.23 8.50
CA ALA A 11 -25.70 -22.82 9.51
C ALA A 11 -24.26 -23.15 9.08
N ALA A 12 -24.03 -24.34 8.51
CA ALA A 12 -22.73 -24.74 7.97
C ALA A 12 -22.28 -23.83 6.81
N ILE A 13 -23.19 -23.49 5.89
CA ILE A 13 -22.91 -22.57 4.78
C ILE A 13 -22.60 -21.16 5.31
N ALA A 14 -23.36 -20.65 6.28
CA ALA A 14 -23.10 -19.35 6.89
C ALA A 14 -21.73 -19.31 7.58
N ILE A 15 -21.31 -20.38 8.27
CA ILE A 15 -19.99 -20.48 8.89
C ILE A 15 -18.86 -20.46 7.83
N VAL A 16 -19.06 -21.12 6.68
CA VAL A 16 -18.08 -21.10 5.57
C VAL A 16 -17.92 -19.70 4.98
N PHE A 17 -19.00 -18.91 4.87
CA PHE A 17 -18.91 -17.52 4.40
C PHE A 17 -18.25 -16.57 5.41
N VAL A 18 -18.36 -16.84 6.72
CA VAL A 18 -17.73 -16.01 7.77
C VAL A 18 -16.22 -16.22 7.82
N LEU A 19 -15.71 -17.42 7.53
CA LEU A 19 -14.28 -17.73 7.67
C LEU A 19 -13.39 -17.10 6.58
N GLY A 20 -13.91 -16.88 5.36
CA GLY A 20 -13.17 -16.21 4.28
C GLY A 20 -13.34 -14.68 4.22
N GLY A 21 -14.38 -14.14 4.88
CA GLY A 21 -14.77 -12.74 4.74
C GLY A 21 -14.13 -11.76 5.74
N CYS A 22 -13.54 -12.25 6.83
CA CYS A 22 -13.07 -11.39 7.92
C CYS A 22 -11.99 -10.38 7.48
N SER A 23 -11.03 -10.79 6.65
CA SER A 23 -9.95 -9.89 6.20
C SER A 23 -10.46 -8.78 5.29
N MET A 24 -11.34 -9.11 4.34
CA MET A 24 -11.94 -8.17 3.40
C MET A 24 -12.93 -7.23 4.08
N LEU A 25 -13.76 -7.75 5.00
CA LEU A 25 -14.73 -6.98 5.75
C LEU A 25 -14.05 -6.01 6.72
N GLN A 26 -13.04 -6.47 7.49
CA GLN A 26 -12.26 -5.61 8.38
C GLN A 26 -11.50 -4.55 7.57
N SER A 27 -10.97 -4.92 6.41
CA SER A 27 -10.41 -3.98 5.43
C SER A 27 -11.41 -2.91 5.01
N ALA A 28 -12.64 -3.29 4.66
CA ALA A 28 -13.67 -2.38 4.19
C ALA A 28 -14.11 -1.42 5.30
N ILE A 29 -14.27 -1.91 6.53
CA ILE A 29 -14.60 -1.09 7.71
C ILE A 29 -13.51 -0.04 7.95
N ASN A 30 -12.23 -0.40 7.81
CA ASN A 30 -11.11 0.52 7.99
C ASN A 30 -11.09 1.61 6.91
N ASP A 31 -11.36 1.25 5.65
CA ASP A 31 -11.43 2.22 4.56
C ASP A 31 -12.63 3.17 4.71
N ILE A 32 -13.74 2.71 5.29
CA ILE A 32 -14.93 3.54 5.56
C ILE A 32 -14.67 4.53 6.70
N LYS A 33 -13.89 4.17 7.73
CA LYS A 33 -13.62 5.07 8.86
C LYS A 33 -12.49 6.08 8.61
N GLY A 34 -11.77 5.98 7.49
CA GLY A 34 -10.55 6.78 7.26
C GLY A 34 -9.45 6.46 8.28
N SER A 35 -9.53 5.29 8.92
CA SER A 35 -8.66 4.90 10.02
C SER A 35 -8.32 3.42 9.87
N LEU A 36 -7.03 3.10 9.92
CA LEU A 36 -6.51 1.74 9.92
C LEU A 36 -6.59 1.19 11.36
N VAL A 37 -7.81 0.87 11.80
CA VAL A 37 -8.09 0.44 13.17
C VAL A 37 -8.19 -1.08 13.25
N GLY A 38 -7.63 -1.68 14.30
CA GLY A 38 -7.77 -3.12 14.58
C GLY A 38 -6.75 -4.02 13.86
N ASN A 39 -5.73 -3.43 13.25
CA ASN A 39 -4.58 -4.14 12.69
C ASN A 39 -3.29 -3.45 13.13
N ASP A 40 -2.29 -4.23 13.51
CA ASP A 40 -0.94 -3.72 13.74
C ASP A 40 -0.30 -3.38 12.38
N TYR A 41 0.31 -2.20 12.25
CA TYR A 41 1.10 -1.85 11.07
C TYR A 41 2.50 -1.38 11.44
N ASN A 42 3.45 -1.65 10.55
CA ASN A 42 4.71 -0.96 10.47
C ASN A 42 4.60 0.14 9.41
N ILE A 43 5.05 1.34 9.73
CA ILE A 43 5.02 2.49 8.84
C ILE A 43 6.48 2.85 8.53
N PHE A 44 6.78 2.91 7.25
CA PHE A 44 8.09 3.27 6.74
C PHE A 44 7.96 4.53 5.89
N THR A 45 8.80 5.51 6.19
CA THR A 45 8.90 6.75 5.40
C THR A 45 10.20 6.72 4.63
N TYR A 46 10.14 7.11 3.37
CA TYR A 46 11.27 7.16 2.45
C TYR A 46 11.36 8.52 1.77
N ASP A 47 12.59 8.97 1.55
CA ASP A 47 12.84 10.12 0.69
C ASP A 47 12.51 9.82 -0.79
N ASN A 48 12.60 10.84 -1.63
CA ASN A 48 12.35 10.72 -3.06
C ASN A 48 13.28 9.74 -3.79
N TYR A 49 14.43 9.41 -3.20
CA TYR A 49 15.42 8.47 -3.71
C TYR A 49 15.24 7.06 -3.13
N GLY A 50 14.20 6.82 -2.34
CA GLY A 50 13.92 5.51 -1.76
C GLY A 50 14.78 5.16 -0.54
N SER A 51 15.53 6.10 0.03
CA SER A 51 16.24 5.88 1.30
C SER A 51 15.25 5.97 2.46
N LYS A 52 15.33 5.03 3.41
CA LYS A 52 14.43 5.03 4.57
C LYS A 52 14.86 6.11 5.56
N VAL A 53 13.95 7.02 5.91
CA VAL A 53 14.20 8.14 6.83
C VAL A 53 13.53 7.95 8.19
N LEU A 54 12.42 7.20 8.25
CA LEU A 54 11.70 6.92 9.49
C LEU A 54 11.08 5.53 9.46
N GLU A 55 11.05 4.88 10.63
CA GLU A 55 10.33 3.64 10.88
C GLU A 55 9.56 3.79 12.20
N THR A 56 8.26 3.53 12.16
CA THR A 56 7.40 3.51 13.35
C THR A 56 6.41 2.34 13.25
N SER A 57 5.73 2.03 14.34
CA SER A 57 4.72 0.97 14.37
C SER A 57 3.61 1.34 15.35
N GLY A 58 2.39 0.86 15.08
CA GLY A 58 1.25 1.09 15.97
C GLY A 58 0.03 0.25 15.61
N ARG A 59 -0.99 0.33 16.46
CA ARG A 59 -2.22 -0.48 16.35
C ARG A 59 -3.43 0.32 15.89
N LYS A 60 -3.46 1.60 16.23
CA LYS A 60 -4.50 2.55 15.86
C LYS A 60 -3.87 3.65 15.04
N ILE A 61 -4.06 3.56 13.72
CA ILE A 61 -3.53 4.54 12.78
C ILE A 61 -4.69 5.29 12.14
N SER A 62 -4.63 6.61 12.15
CA SER A 62 -5.51 7.47 11.34
C SER A 62 -4.67 8.39 10.49
N ILE A 63 -5.17 8.70 9.30
CA ILE A 63 -4.44 9.52 8.32
C ILE A 63 -5.39 10.60 7.86
N THR A 64 -5.04 11.84 8.18
CA THR A 64 -5.84 13.02 7.86
C THR A 64 -5.11 13.82 6.79
N GLY A 65 -5.80 14.14 5.70
CA GLY A 65 -5.25 15.01 4.67
C GLY A 65 -5.48 16.46 5.04
N ASN A 66 -4.50 17.33 4.78
CA ASN A 66 -4.64 18.75 5.04
C ASN A 66 -5.23 19.46 3.79
N PRO A 67 -6.49 19.93 3.82
CA PRO A 67 -7.09 20.61 2.67
C PRO A 67 -6.50 22.02 2.50
N VAL A 68 -6.14 22.36 1.27
CA VAL A 68 -5.71 23.70 0.88
C VAL A 68 -6.72 24.31 -0.07
N LYS A 69 -6.95 25.61 0.10
CA LYS A 69 -7.81 26.40 -0.75
C LYS A 69 -7.09 26.69 -2.07
N THR A 70 -7.68 26.28 -3.18
CA THR A 70 -7.23 26.57 -4.54
C THR A 70 -8.28 27.43 -5.24
N SER A 71 -7.83 28.29 -6.15
CA SER A 71 -8.71 29.14 -6.96
C SER A 71 -8.52 28.75 -8.42
N ASP A 72 -9.60 28.33 -9.07
CA ASP A 72 -9.66 28.10 -10.51
C ASP A 72 -10.51 29.19 -11.17
N TYR A 73 -10.35 29.37 -12.48
CA TYR A 73 -11.24 30.19 -13.28
C TYR A 73 -12.18 29.27 -14.07
N ASP A 74 -13.46 29.58 -14.08
CA ASP A 74 -14.37 28.90 -15.01
C ASP A 74 -14.29 29.50 -16.41
N SER A 75 -15.06 28.91 -17.33
CA SER A 75 -15.12 29.30 -18.74
C SER A 75 -15.58 30.75 -18.95
N ASP A 76 -16.21 31.36 -17.95
CA ASP A 76 -16.73 32.73 -18.00
C ASP A 76 -15.78 33.74 -17.31
N GLY A 77 -14.66 33.26 -16.74
CA GLY A 77 -13.64 34.06 -16.07
C GLY A 77 -13.89 34.28 -14.58
N ASP A 78 -14.90 33.62 -13.99
CA ASP A 78 -15.22 33.74 -12.58
C ASP A 78 -14.32 32.84 -11.72
N VAL A 79 -13.90 33.36 -10.56
CA VAL A 79 -13.06 32.64 -9.59
C VAL A 79 -13.89 31.61 -8.84
N LYS A 80 -13.58 30.33 -9.01
CA LYS A 80 -14.10 29.21 -8.23
C LYS A 80 -13.09 28.76 -7.19
N GLU A 81 -13.45 28.94 -5.93
CA GLU A 81 -12.67 28.42 -4.81
C GLU A 81 -12.99 26.92 -4.62
N ARG A 82 -11.97 26.07 -4.69
CA ARG A 82 -12.03 24.65 -4.39
C ARG A 82 -11.10 24.31 -3.23
N TYR A 83 -11.41 23.24 -2.51
CA TYR A 83 -10.50 22.67 -1.52
C TYR A 83 -9.90 21.40 -2.10
N GLU A 84 -8.59 21.40 -2.27
CA GLU A 84 -7.83 20.22 -2.70
C GLU A 84 -7.00 19.69 -1.54
N LEU A 85 -6.85 18.37 -1.46
CA LEU A 85 -5.94 17.77 -0.49
C LEU A 85 -4.50 18.15 -0.84
N SER A 86 -3.82 18.82 0.10
CA SER A 86 -2.42 19.19 -0.05
C SER A 86 -1.51 17.96 -0.06
N SER A 87 -0.23 18.22 -0.25
CA SER A 87 0.83 17.21 -0.11
C SER A 87 1.12 16.82 1.35
N VAL A 88 0.54 17.54 2.31
CA VAL A 88 0.73 17.31 3.74
C VAL A 88 -0.34 16.35 4.24
N ILE A 89 0.11 15.28 4.90
CA ILE A 89 -0.75 14.36 5.65
C ILE A 89 -0.32 14.33 7.11
N THR A 90 -1.29 14.24 8.00
CA THR A 90 -1.08 13.98 9.43
C THR A 90 -1.35 12.50 9.67
N ILE A 91 -0.33 11.77 10.10
CA ILE A 91 -0.39 10.36 10.47
C ILE A 91 -0.43 10.29 12.00
N THR A 92 -1.57 9.92 12.56
CA THR A 92 -1.71 9.67 13.99
C THR A 92 -1.48 8.19 14.27
N VAL A 93 -0.46 7.87 15.06
CA VAL A 93 -0.09 6.51 15.48
C VAL A 93 -0.27 6.42 17.00
N ASP A 94 -1.25 5.63 17.44
CA ASP A 94 -1.53 5.40 18.87
C ASP A 94 -1.65 6.71 19.69
N GLY A 95 -2.23 7.74 19.08
CA GLY A 95 -2.45 9.06 19.70
C GLY A 95 -1.29 10.05 19.57
N LYS A 96 -0.20 9.70 18.89
CA LYS A 96 0.93 10.60 18.58
C LYS A 96 0.98 10.92 17.09
N GLU A 97 1.42 12.11 16.73
CA GLU A 97 1.32 12.60 15.35
C GLU A 97 2.67 12.64 14.65
N ILE A 98 2.63 12.37 13.35
CA ILE A 98 3.70 12.59 12.38
C ILE A 98 3.08 13.40 11.25
N GLU A 99 3.58 14.59 10.99
CA GLU A 99 3.22 15.36 9.80
C GLU A 99 4.23 15.05 8.71
N SER A 100 3.75 14.54 7.57
CA SER A 100 4.59 14.22 6.43
C SER A 100 4.20 15.08 5.24
N CYS A 101 5.19 15.73 4.63
CA CYS A 101 5.03 16.50 3.41
C CYS A 101 6.05 16.01 2.38
N GLY A 102 5.55 15.40 1.31
CA GLY A 102 6.40 15.08 0.16
C GLY A 102 7.17 13.76 0.24
N ASP A 103 7.21 13.07 1.39
CA ASP A 103 7.84 11.76 1.48
C ASP A 103 6.93 10.62 1.00
N THR A 104 7.54 9.50 0.61
CA THR A 104 6.83 8.25 0.35
C THR A 104 6.56 7.55 1.69
N CYS A 105 5.28 7.34 2.03
CA CYS A 105 4.89 6.59 3.23
C CYS A 105 4.28 5.23 2.88
N VAL A 106 4.78 4.16 3.51
CA VAL A 106 4.35 2.77 3.28
C VAL A 106 3.90 2.15 4.60
N PHE A 107 2.63 1.76 4.68
CA PHE A 107 2.01 1.15 5.85
C PHE A 107 1.79 -0.34 5.58
N VAL A 108 2.59 -1.18 6.22
CA VAL A 108 2.62 -2.63 6.03
C VAL A 108 1.86 -3.31 7.17
N GLN A 109 0.75 -3.99 6.86
CA GLN A 109 0.01 -4.75 7.87
C GLN A 109 0.90 -5.86 8.42
N LYS A 110 0.89 -6.04 9.74
CA LYS A 110 1.63 -7.11 10.41
C LYS A 110 1.31 -8.47 9.82
N GLY A 111 2.37 -9.22 9.54
CA GLY A 111 2.33 -10.52 8.87
C GLY A 111 2.65 -10.45 7.38
N LEU A 112 2.52 -9.28 6.73
CA LEU A 112 3.03 -9.07 5.38
C LEU A 112 4.54 -8.75 5.45
N LYS A 113 5.35 -9.53 4.73
CA LYS A 113 6.80 -9.35 4.66
C LYS A 113 7.23 -9.21 3.20
N PRO A 114 8.17 -8.30 2.90
CA PRO A 114 8.72 -8.23 1.56
C PRO A 114 9.62 -9.44 1.30
N ASP A 115 9.52 -10.02 0.10
CA ASP A 115 10.50 -10.99 -0.39
C ASP A 115 11.86 -10.32 -0.59
N VAL A 116 11.84 -9.04 -1.02
CA VAL A 116 13.04 -8.24 -1.25
C VAL A 116 12.88 -6.86 -0.62
N ASN A 117 13.85 -6.48 0.20
CA ASN A 117 14.06 -5.09 0.60
C ASN A 117 15.28 -4.54 -0.15
N PHE A 118 15.06 -3.58 -1.04
CA PHE A 118 16.11 -3.03 -1.91
C PHE A 118 16.96 -1.98 -1.19
N THR A 119 16.40 -1.28 -0.20
CA THR A 119 17.13 -0.24 0.54
C THR A 119 18.22 -0.84 1.43
N LYS A 120 18.00 -2.06 1.96
CA LYS A 120 19.02 -2.81 2.70
C LYS A 120 20.03 -3.54 1.80
N LYS A 121 19.61 -3.88 0.57
CA LYS A 121 20.43 -4.63 -0.40
C LYS A 121 21.15 -3.72 -1.41
N SER A 122 21.22 -2.41 -1.15
CA SER A 122 21.89 -1.43 -2.01
C SER A 122 23.40 -1.74 -2.12
N ILE A 123 23.71 -2.54 -3.14
CA ILE A 123 24.75 -2.31 -4.14
C ILE A 123 26.18 -2.11 -3.57
N LYS A 124 26.86 -3.22 -3.28
CA LYS A 124 28.34 -3.33 -3.33
C LYS A 124 28.83 -3.36 -4.78
N GLY A 125 28.49 -2.36 -5.58
CA GLY A 125 28.86 -2.32 -6.99
C GLY A 125 28.72 -0.92 -7.53
N SER A 126 29.84 -0.19 -7.47
CA SER A 126 30.18 0.92 -8.36
C SER A 126 29.25 1.08 -9.56
N GLU A 127 28.49 2.18 -9.59
CA GLU A 127 28.45 3.12 -10.71
C GLU A 127 27.54 4.30 -10.35
N SER A 128 28.19 5.45 -10.19
CA SER A 128 27.58 6.77 -10.25
C SER A 128 26.89 6.91 -11.62
N GLY A 129 25.56 6.89 -11.65
CA GLY A 129 24.82 7.18 -12.87
C GLY A 129 23.34 6.87 -12.67
N ALA A 130 22.49 7.87 -12.87
CA ALA A 130 21.04 7.78 -12.77
C ALA A 130 20.51 6.54 -13.51
N LEU A 131 20.17 5.51 -12.74
CA LEU A 131 19.65 4.27 -13.27
C LEU A 131 18.19 4.54 -13.67
N SER A 132 17.93 4.62 -14.98
CA SER A 132 16.57 4.83 -15.49
C SER A 132 15.63 3.79 -14.86
N SER A 133 14.56 4.30 -14.23
CA SER A 133 13.61 3.61 -13.33
C SER A 133 13.01 2.29 -13.86
N TYR A 134 13.11 2.01 -15.16
CA TYR A 134 12.58 0.80 -15.79
C TYR A 134 13.65 -0.28 -16.04
N ALA A 135 14.83 0.10 -16.54
CA ALA A 135 15.93 -0.84 -16.75
C ALA A 135 16.46 -1.40 -15.42
N SER A 136 16.38 -0.59 -14.37
CA SER A 136 16.68 -1.01 -12.99
C SER A 136 15.75 -2.13 -12.53
N VAL A 137 14.43 -1.92 -12.61
CA VAL A 137 13.45 -2.84 -12.03
C VAL A 137 13.51 -4.22 -12.67
N ALA A 138 13.53 -4.32 -14.01
CA ALA A 138 13.61 -5.62 -14.68
C ALA A 138 14.90 -6.38 -14.32
N ARG A 139 16.06 -5.69 -14.32
CA ARG A 139 17.35 -6.29 -13.90
C ARG A 139 17.32 -6.74 -12.44
N PHE A 140 16.75 -5.93 -11.55
CA PHE A 140 16.62 -6.27 -10.13
C PHE A 140 15.65 -7.44 -9.93
N LEU A 141 14.50 -7.45 -10.59
CA LEU A 141 13.54 -8.54 -10.50
C LEU A 141 14.13 -9.86 -11.01
N ASN A 142 14.84 -9.86 -12.13
CA ASN A 142 15.51 -11.05 -12.65
C ASN A 142 16.59 -11.57 -11.71
N LYS A 143 17.37 -10.68 -11.07
CA LYS A 143 18.36 -11.06 -10.05
C LYS A 143 17.73 -11.76 -8.85
N TYR A 144 16.50 -11.37 -8.49
CA TYR A 144 15.80 -11.86 -7.32
C TYR A 144 14.66 -12.82 -7.65
N LYS A 145 14.56 -13.31 -8.90
CA LYS A 145 13.44 -14.12 -9.37
C LYS A 145 13.15 -15.35 -8.50
N ASN A 146 14.21 -15.99 -8.00
CA ASN A 146 14.13 -17.17 -7.14
C ASN A 146 13.58 -16.87 -5.74
N MET A 147 13.50 -15.59 -5.34
CA MET A 147 12.91 -15.19 -4.06
C MET A 147 11.42 -14.93 -4.17
N PHE A 148 10.85 -14.87 -5.38
CA PHE A 148 9.40 -14.70 -5.60
C PHE A 148 8.73 -16.05 -5.73
N GLY A 149 8.04 -16.47 -4.67
CA GLY A 149 7.37 -17.77 -4.60
C GLY A 149 5.98 -17.80 -5.21
N LYS A 150 5.43 -16.65 -5.62
CA LYS A 150 4.01 -16.47 -5.96
C LYS A 150 3.81 -15.91 -7.36
N SER A 151 2.60 -16.03 -7.88
CA SER A 151 2.27 -15.69 -9.28
C SER A 151 2.32 -14.20 -9.61
N ARG A 152 2.08 -13.32 -8.63
CA ARG A 152 2.07 -11.86 -8.83
C ARG A 152 3.12 -11.19 -7.96
N ILE A 153 3.88 -10.26 -8.54
CA ILE A 153 4.93 -9.50 -7.87
C ILE A 153 4.52 -8.04 -7.77
N VAL A 154 4.50 -7.50 -6.55
CA VAL A 154 4.19 -6.10 -6.25
C VAL A 154 5.49 -5.38 -5.91
N VAL A 155 5.92 -4.47 -6.77
CA VAL A 155 7.10 -3.62 -6.57
C VAL A 155 6.66 -2.25 -6.10
N ILE A 156 7.09 -1.85 -4.90
CA ILE A 156 6.91 -0.49 -4.38
C ILE A 156 8.15 0.33 -4.71
N LYS A 157 7.93 1.56 -5.18
CA LYS A 157 8.97 2.49 -5.60
C LYS A 157 8.73 3.87 -4.98
N SER A 158 9.81 4.62 -4.80
CA SER A 158 9.73 6.04 -4.45
C SER A 158 9.04 6.85 -5.56
N GLN A 159 8.78 8.12 -5.29
CA GLN A 159 8.21 9.04 -6.29
C GLN A 159 9.05 9.16 -7.57
N LEU A 160 10.38 9.14 -7.43
CA LEU A 160 11.29 9.15 -8.59
C LEU A 160 11.48 7.76 -9.22
N GLY A 161 10.78 6.75 -8.70
CA GLY A 161 10.76 5.40 -9.26
C GLY A 161 11.89 4.50 -8.76
N GLN A 162 12.64 4.88 -7.72
CA GLN A 162 13.63 4.00 -7.12
C GLN A 162 12.93 2.82 -6.42
N PRO A 163 13.29 1.56 -6.72
CA PRO A 163 12.72 0.40 -6.03
C PRO A 163 13.02 0.41 -4.53
N ILE A 164 11.98 0.22 -3.70
CA ILE A 164 12.05 0.21 -2.24
C ILE A 164 11.93 -1.22 -1.72
N ALA A 165 10.85 -1.91 -2.09
CA ALA A 165 10.58 -3.28 -1.70
C ALA A 165 9.77 -4.02 -2.76
N ALA A 166 9.90 -5.34 -2.79
CA ALA A 166 9.05 -6.22 -3.58
C ALA A 166 8.40 -7.29 -2.69
N TYR A 167 7.14 -7.57 -2.99
CA TYR A 167 6.30 -8.57 -2.36
C TYR A 167 5.76 -9.49 -3.46
N SER A 168 5.39 -10.71 -3.11
CA SER A 168 4.76 -11.65 -4.01
C SER A 168 3.51 -12.24 -3.35
N GLY A 169 2.46 -12.43 -4.13
CA GLY A 169 1.18 -13.00 -3.69
C GLY A 169 0.46 -13.69 -4.83
N ASP A 170 -0.47 -14.58 -4.50
CA ASP A 170 -1.34 -15.23 -5.49
C ASP A 170 -2.58 -14.38 -5.76
N GLU A 171 -3.12 -13.76 -4.71
CA GLU A 171 -4.27 -12.86 -4.79
C GLU A 171 -3.83 -11.43 -4.54
N VAL A 172 -3.61 -10.70 -5.65
CA VAL A 172 -3.15 -9.31 -5.61
C VAL A 172 -4.13 -8.39 -6.32
N TYR A 173 -4.62 -7.39 -5.60
CA TYR A 173 -5.46 -6.32 -6.16
C TYR A 173 -5.20 -4.97 -5.48
N TRP A 174 -5.66 -3.88 -6.10
CA TRP A 174 -5.52 -2.53 -5.57
C TRP A 174 -6.88 -1.82 -5.52
N LYS A 175 -6.99 -0.82 -4.64
CA LYS A 175 -8.14 0.08 -4.58
C LYS A 175 -7.73 1.46 -4.07
N ILE A 176 -8.48 2.49 -4.49
CA ILE A 176 -8.38 3.82 -3.92
C ILE A 176 -9.39 3.93 -2.77
N PRO A 177 -8.94 3.99 -1.51
CA PRO A 177 -9.83 4.23 -0.37
C PRO A 177 -10.48 5.62 -0.48
N LYS A 178 -11.82 5.68 -0.37
CA LYS A 178 -12.59 6.93 -0.49
C LYS A 178 -12.31 7.93 0.62
N ASN A 179 -12.05 7.45 1.84
CA ASN A 179 -11.94 8.28 3.04
C ASN A 179 -10.49 8.41 3.54
N LEU A 180 -9.49 8.14 2.70
CA LEU A 180 -8.08 8.34 3.01
C LEU A 180 -7.43 9.27 1.97
N PRO A 181 -6.52 10.17 2.41
CA PRO A 181 -6.01 11.22 1.55
C PRO A 181 -4.96 10.71 0.56
N LYS A 182 -5.28 10.73 -0.75
CA LYS A 182 -4.36 10.41 -1.86
C LYS A 182 -3.53 9.15 -1.56
N MET A 183 -4.18 8.09 -1.10
CA MET A 183 -3.56 6.80 -0.83
C MET A 183 -3.98 5.76 -1.86
N THR A 184 -3.13 4.77 -2.08
CA THR A 184 -3.51 3.52 -2.72
C THR A 184 -3.39 2.40 -1.71
N LYS A 185 -4.37 1.50 -1.70
CA LYS A 185 -4.33 0.28 -0.91
C LYS A 185 -4.09 -0.90 -1.84
N LEU A 186 -3.03 -1.63 -1.59
CA LEU A 186 -2.71 -2.90 -2.18
C LEU A 186 -3.14 -4.00 -1.21
N MET A 187 -3.76 -5.04 -1.73
CA MET A 187 -4.10 -6.26 -1.01
C MET A 187 -3.28 -7.39 -1.60
N ILE A 188 -2.54 -8.09 -0.75
CA ILE A 188 -1.64 -9.19 -1.11
C ILE A 188 -1.99 -10.34 -0.17
N ASP A 189 -2.60 -11.41 -0.71
CA ASP A 189 -3.01 -12.61 0.03
C ASP A 189 -3.79 -12.27 1.32
N GLY A 190 -4.77 -11.35 1.21
CA GLY A 190 -5.62 -10.91 2.31
C GLY A 190 -4.96 -9.92 3.29
N LYS A 191 -3.72 -9.51 3.08
CA LYS A 191 -3.01 -8.50 3.87
C LYS A 191 -2.94 -7.15 3.15
N ALA A 192 -3.15 -6.08 3.89
CA ALA A 192 -3.16 -4.73 3.37
C ALA A 192 -1.78 -4.08 3.40
N LEU A 193 -1.47 -3.37 2.32
CA LEU A 193 -0.32 -2.51 2.15
C LEU A 193 -0.83 -1.16 1.66
N TYR A 194 -0.82 -0.13 2.52
CA TYR A 194 -1.20 1.21 2.10
C TYR A 194 0.04 2.00 1.69
N ILE A 195 -0.08 2.75 0.61
CA ILE A 195 0.99 3.61 0.11
C ILE A 195 0.47 5.02 -0.11
N HIS A 196 1.26 6.01 0.29
CA HIS A 196 1.05 7.43 0.03
C HIS A 196 2.28 7.98 -0.67
N ARG A 197 2.07 8.75 -1.74
CA ARG A 197 3.15 9.30 -2.59
C ARG A 197 4.18 8.26 -2.98
N ALA A 198 3.73 7.10 -3.43
CA ALA A 198 4.59 6.02 -3.93
C ALA A 198 4.13 5.60 -5.32
N ASN A 199 5.08 5.11 -6.11
CA ASN A 199 4.76 4.41 -7.35
C ASN A 199 4.72 2.91 -7.07
N PHE A 200 3.88 2.16 -7.79
CA PHE A 200 3.88 0.70 -7.70
C PHE A 200 3.69 0.04 -9.07
N GLN A 201 4.13 -1.20 -9.17
CA GLN A 201 3.88 -2.07 -10.33
C GLN A 201 3.47 -3.44 -9.83
N ILE A 202 2.43 -4.01 -10.44
CA ILE A 202 2.03 -5.40 -10.25
C ILE A 202 2.40 -6.15 -11.52
N ILE A 203 3.27 -7.14 -11.41
CA ILE A 203 3.87 -7.86 -12.53
C ILE A 203 3.49 -9.33 -12.42
N ASP A 204 3.12 -9.92 -13.54
CA ASP A 204 2.98 -11.37 -13.63
C ASP A 204 4.36 -12.01 -13.60
N LYS A 205 4.58 -12.98 -12.71
CA LYS A 205 5.89 -13.61 -12.52
C LYS A 205 6.41 -14.25 -13.80
N ASP A 206 5.53 -14.78 -14.65
CA ASP A 206 5.92 -15.45 -15.90
C ASP A 206 6.62 -14.50 -16.88
N LEU A 207 6.46 -13.18 -16.71
CA LEU A 207 7.19 -12.17 -17.48
C LEU A 207 8.67 -12.06 -17.09
N LEU A 208 9.10 -12.65 -15.97
CA LEU A 208 10.49 -12.68 -15.50
C LEU A 208 11.22 -13.99 -15.85
N GLU A 209 10.49 -14.98 -16.37
CA GLU A 209 11.05 -16.31 -16.68
C GLU A 209 11.57 -16.43 -18.13
N LYS A 210 11.60 -15.32 -18.87
CA LYS A 210 12.18 -15.22 -20.23
C LYS A 210 13.60 -14.68 -20.23
#